data_AF-H1V8S2-F1
#
_entry.id   AF-H1V8S2-F1
#
_cell.length_a   1.000
_cell.length_b   1.000
_cell.length_c   1.000
_cell.angle_alpha   90.00
_cell.angle_beta   90.00
_cell.angle_gamma   90.00
#
_symmetry.space_group_name_H-M   'P 1'
#
loop_
_entity.id
_entity.type
_entity.pdbx_description
1 polymer ?
#
loop_
_entity_poly.entity_id
_entity_poly.type
_entity_poly.pdbx_seq_one_letter_code
_entity_poly.pdbx_strand_id
1 'polypeptide(L)'
;MKSAGLPSAIALALIGLSAAHPQGSRDAREAAVRPQKIIVADSSIADPTEAPQVVVYVDEEGRPLETTTETVRFVPAYRSISRFPMPMGLETRSRDVGSRAASSQPFTNTLDASSSALSSAPSSSSSSSSPSPMPSSYSTPNTTLHGIAYAPYTAAGQCKTAEQIDADFTELKGKYSVVRTYGTDCNQVANALSAAKNAGVKLFLGIFDISSIPTQVATIVSAVGSDWSLIDTVSVGNELVNNGKATAQQMVTAVGQTRQLLRAAGYTGPVVTVDTFVAVLANPSLCDVSDYCAMNIHPFFDSSTAAKDAGAFITRMVGEVQAKLSNRSKRVVCTETGWPWKGNANGAAVPGLEQQKLAVDSIKKAYASHPSDVILFSAFNDLWKHAEAATFNAEQYWGIGALYSDSGK
;
A
#
# COMPACT_ATOMS: atom_id res chain seq x y z
N MET A 1 -14.04 38.94 3.52
CA MET A 1 -14.39 37.79 2.66
C MET A 1 -13.11 37.04 2.34
N LYS A 2 -13.18 35.71 2.45
CA LYS A 2 -12.08 34.75 2.36
C LYS A 2 -11.50 34.68 0.94
N SER A 3 -10.20 34.45 0.84
CA SER A 3 -9.64 33.57 -0.19
C SER A 3 -8.39 32.92 0.40
N ALA A 4 -8.55 31.68 0.85
CA ALA A 4 -7.47 30.83 1.32
C ALA A 4 -6.83 30.17 0.09
N GLY A 5 -5.54 30.41 -0.12
CA GLY A 5 -4.75 29.66 -1.08
C GLY A 5 -4.49 28.25 -0.56
N LEU A 6 -4.92 27.24 -1.32
CA LEU A 6 -4.41 25.87 -1.18
C LEU A 6 -3.07 25.77 -1.93
N PRO A 7 -2.00 25.24 -1.33
CA PRO A 7 -0.89 24.71 -2.10
C PRO A 7 -1.27 23.33 -2.64
N SER A 8 -1.22 23.19 -3.96
CA SER A 8 -1.44 21.91 -4.66
C SER A 8 -0.18 21.06 -4.53
N ALA A 9 -0.17 20.11 -3.60
CA ALA A 9 0.86 19.08 -3.52
C ALA A 9 0.57 18.01 -4.57
N ILE A 10 1.35 17.99 -5.65
CA ILE A 10 1.35 16.89 -6.61
C ILE A 10 2.31 15.84 -6.06
N ALA A 11 1.76 14.78 -5.47
CA ALA A 11 2.52 13.59 -5.11
C ALA A 11 2.82 12.81 -6.39
N LEU A 12 4.10 12.78 -6.80
CA LEU A 12 4.56 11.74 -7.73
C LEU A 12 4.56 10.43 -6.95
N ALA A 13 3.60 9.55 -7.24
CA ALA A 13 3.65 8.16 -6.79
C ALA A 13 4.74 7.43 -7.58
N LEU A 14 5.93 7.33 -7.01
CA LEU A 14 6.91 6.32 -7.44
C LEU A 14 6.40 4.97 -6.92
N ILE A 15 5.95 4.12 -7.85
CA ILE A 15 5.54 2.75 -7.57
C ILE A 15 6.81 1.96 -7.22
N GLY A 16 7.07 1.79 -5.93
CA GLY A 16 8.03 0.79 -5.46
C GLY A 16 7.45 -0.59 -5.69
N LEU A 17 7.93 -1.31 -6.71
CA LEU A 17 7.67 -2.74 -6.85
C LEU A 17 8.59 -3.49 -5.89
N SER A 18 8.06 -3.91 -4.75
CA SER A 18 8.65 -5.00 -3.96
C SER A 18 7.66 -6.16 -3.90
N ALA A 19 7.61 -6.93 -4.99
CA ALA A 19 6.96 -8.23 -5.02
C ALA A 19 7.81 -9.19 -5.87
N ALA A 20 8.80 -9.82 -5.23
CA ALA A 20 9.53 -10.91 -5.83
C ALA A 20 8.65 -12.18 -5.80
N HIS A 21 8.48 -12.83 -6.94
CA HIS A 21 7.92 -14.18 -7.07
C HIS A 21 8.84 -14.99 -7.99
N PRO A 22 9.23 -16.22 -7.59
CA PRO A 22 9.87 -17.14 -8.49
C PRO A 22 8.79 -17.99 -9.18
N GLN A 23 8.63 -17.87 -10.50
CA GLN A 23 8.21 -19.02 -11.32
C GLN A 23 8.40 -18.75 -12.81
N GLY A 24 9.16 -19.63 -13.46
CA GLY A 24 9.22 -19.73 -14.91
C GLY A 24 8.15 -20.68 -15.43
N SER A 25 7.53 -20.32 -16.55
CA SER A 25 7.08 -21.28 -17.55
C SER A 25 7.07 -20.60 -18.91
N ARG A 26 7.76 -21.21 -19.87
CA ARG A 26 7.59 -20.94 -21.30
C ARG A 26 6.15 -21.26 -21.68
N ASP A 27 5.51 -20.40 -22.48
CA ASP A 27 4.92 -20.83 -23.75
C ASP A 27 4.44 -19.65 -24.61
N ALA A 28 4.43 -19.93 -25.90
CA ALA A 28 4.40 -19.03 -27.04
C ALA A 28 3.27 -17.98 -27.03
N ARG A 29 3.61 -16.73 -27.38
CA ARG A 29 2.66 -15.69 -27.77
C ARG A 29 2.98 -15.17 -29.16
N GLU A 30 1.94 -15.11 -29.97
CA GLU A 30 1.86 -14.52 -31.30
C GLU A 30 2.30 -13.04 -31.22
N ALA A 31 3.19 -12.61 -32.12
CA ALA A 31 3.88 -11.33 -32.00
C ALA A 31 2.92 -10.15 -32.26
N ALA A 32 2.80 -9.24 -31.30
CA ALA A 32 2.05 -8.00 -31.44
C ALA A 32 2.72 -7.07 -32.48
N VAL A 33 1.92 -6.45 -33.36
CA VAL A 33 2.42 -5.49 -34.36
C VAL A 33 2.84 -4.20 -33.65
N ARG A 34 4.15 -3.94 -33.61
CA ARG A 34 4.72 -2.78 -32.92
C ARG A 34 4.67 -1.52 -33.81
N PRO A 35 4.18 -0.37 -33.31
CA PRO A 35 4.35 0.90 -33.99
C PRO A 35 5.83 1.32 -33.95
N GLN A 36 6.37 1.82 -35.07
CA GLN A 36 7.78 2.23 -35.16
C GLN A 36 8.13 3.45 -34.27
N LYS A 37 7.13 4.21 -33.80
CA LYS A 37 7.32 5.35 -32.90
C LYS A 37 6.06 5.61 -32.06
N ILE A 38 6.22 5.73 -30.75
CA ILE A 38 5.13 6.07 -29.81
C ILE A 38 5.28 7.55 -29.45
N ILE A 39 4.24 8.35 -29.76
CA ILE A 39 4.20 9.78 -29.45
C ILE A 39 3.04 10.06 -28.50
N VAL A 40 3.34 10.70 -27.38
CA VAL A 40 2.34 11.06 -26.35
C VAL A 40 2.32 12.58 -26.21
N ALA A 41 1.13 13.19 -26.28
CA ALA A 41 0.98 14.60 -26.01
C ALA A 41 0.95 14.84 -24.49
N ASP A 42 1.86 15.66 -23.98
CA ASP A 42 1.94 16.00 -22.56
C ASP A 42 1.99 17.53 -22.40
N SER A 43 0.99 18.08 -21.73
CA SER A 43 0.87 19.53 -21.50
C SER A 43 1.81 20.08 -20.42
N SER A 44 2.54 19.20 -19.71
CA SER A 44 3.47 19.57 -18.63
C SER A 44 4.90 19.81 -19.10
N ILE A 45 5.25 19.40 -20.33
CA ILE A 45 6.56 19.61 -20.92
C ILE A 45 6.59 20.81 -21.86
N ALA A 46 7.65 21.61 -21.80
CA ALA A 46 7.84 22.76 -22.68
C ALA A 46 8.45 22.37 -24.03
N ASP A 47 9.30 21.34 -24.04
CA ASP A 47 10.05 20.88 -25.21
C ASP A 47 9.90 19.37 -25.42
N PRO A 48 9.87 18.88 -26.68
CA PRO A 48 9.80 17.45 -26.97
C PRO A 48 10.92 16.67 -26.30
N THR A 49 10.56 15.64 -25.54
CA THR A 49 11.50 14.84 -24.75
C THR A 49 11.29 13.35 -25.03
N GLU A 50 12.36 12.57 -25.13
CA GLU A 50 12.30 11.12 -25.29
C GLU A 50 12.74 10.44 -23.99
N ALA A 51 11.93 9.52 -23.47
CA ALA A 51 12.22 8.79 -22.24
C ALA A 51 11.75 7.34 -22.33
N PRO A 52 12.44 6.38 -21.71
CA PRO A 52 11.98 4.99 -21.62
C PRO A 52 10.72 4.94 -20.77
N GLN A 53 9.69 4.27 -21.28
CA GLN A 53 8.40 4.09 -20.60
C GLN A 53 7.99 2.63 -20.68
N VAL A 54 7.29 2.16 -19.65
CA VAL A 54 6.65 0.85 -19.68
C VAL A 54 5.39 0.95 -20.52
N VAL A 55 5.36 0.20 -21.62
CA VAL A 55 4.22 0.15 -22.55
C VAL A 55 3.56 -1.22 -22.42
N VAL A 56 2.26 -1.21 -22.12
CA VAL A 56 1.42 -2.41 -22.06
C VAL A 56 0.62 -2.49 -23.36
N TYR A 57 0.88 -3.51 -24.17
CA TYR A 57 0.07 -3.83 -25.32
C TYR A 57 -1.14 -4.65 -24.86
N VAL A 58 -2.33 -4.25 -25.29
CA VAL A 58 -3.60 -4.91 -24.98
C VAL A 58 -4.29 -5.38 -26.25
N ASP A 59 -5.16 -6.39 -26.14
CA ASP A 59 -6.06 -6.79 -27.22
C ASP A 59 -7.26 -5.84 -27.38
N GLU A 60 -8.15 -6.14 -28.33
CA GLU A 60 -9.35 -5.33 -28.61
C GLU A 60 -10.33 -5.29 -27.42
N GLU A 61 -10.27 -6.26 -26.52
CA GLU A 61 -11.04 -6.31 -25.27
C GLU A 61 -10.32 -5.66 -24.08
N GLY A 62 -9.13 -5.09 -24.29
CA GLY A 62 -8.35 -4.41 -23.25
C GLY A 62 -7.55 -5.34 -22.33
N ARG A 63 -7.37 -6.62 -22.69
CA ARG A 63 -6.61 -7.60 -21.91
C ARG A 63 -5.11 -7.51 -22.24
N PRO A 64 -4.19 -7.58 -21.26
CA PRO A 64 -2.76 -7.45 -21.51
C PRO A 64 -2.16 -8.60 -22.33
N LEU A 65 -1.56 -8.26 -23.47
CA LEU A 65 -0.84 -9.17 -24.37
C LEU A 65 0.67 -9.18 -24.10
N GLU A 66 1.28 -8.02 -23.91
CA GLU A 66 2.73 -7.89 -23.71
C GLU A 66 3.03 -6.63 -22.90
N THR A 67 4.12 -6.64 -22.13
CA THR A 67 4.62 -5.45 -21.43
C THR A 67 6.11 -5.33 -21.73
N THR A 68 6.52 -4.19 -22.27
CA THR A 68 7.91 -3.93 -22.65
C THR A 68 8.28 -2.50 -22.31
N THR A 69 9.57 -2.22 -22.20
CA THR A 69 10.08 -0.85 -22.06
C THR A 69 10.39 -0.31 -23.45
N GLU A 70 9.72 0.76 -23.86
CA GLU A 70 9.89 1.39 -25.17
C GLU A 70 10.26 2.87 -24.98
N THR A 71 10.99 3.44 -25.94
CA THR A 71 11.29 4.88 -25.91
C THR A 71 10.09 5.66 -26.44
N VAL A 72 9.46 6.45 -25.57
CA VAL A 72 8.28 7.26 -25.92
C VAL A 72 8.71 8.71 -26.10
N ARG A 73 8.26 9.32 -27.20
CA ARG A 73 8.46 10.76 -27.46
C ARG A 73 7.28 11.55 -26.94
N PHE A 74 7.52 12.34 -25.92
CA PHE A 74 6.55 13.29 -25.41
C PHE A 74 6.62 14.57 -26.24
N VAL A 75 5.47 15.11 -26.64
CA VAL A 75 5.36 16.40 -27.35
C VAL A 75 4.45 17.35 -26.59
N PRO A 76 4.76 18.66 -26.52
CA PRO A 76 3.89 19.64 -25.90
C PRO A 76 2.51 19.68 -26.57
N ALA A 77 1.44 19.61 -25.77
CA ALA A 77 0.09 19.83 -26.28
C ALA A 77 -0.13 21.33 -26.54
N TYR A 78 -0.10 21.76 -27.81
CA TYR A 78 -0.35 23.17 -28.17
C TYR A 78 -1.79 23.58 -27.78
N ARG A 79 -1.90 24.58 -26.90
CA ARG A 79 -3.16 25.31 -26.67
C ARG A 79 -3.40 26.22 -27.87
N SER A 80 -4.55 26.08 -28.53
CA SER A 80 -5.03 27.10 -29.47
C SER A 80 -5.24 28.41 -28.72
N ILE A 81 -4.35 29.38 -28.93
CA ILE A 81 -4.54 30.76 -28.46
C ILE A 81 -5.45 31.43 -29.49
N SER A 82 -6.74 31.56 -29.16
CA SER A 82 -7.63 32.48 -29.87
C SER A 82 -7.17 33.92 -29.57
N ARG A 83 -6.47 34.53 -30.52
CA ARG A 83 -6.34 35.98 -30.65
C ARG A 83 -6.66 36.32 -32.09
N PHE A 84 -7.79 36.99 -32.31
CA PHE A 84 -7.90 37.95 -33.39
C PHE A 84 -8.30 39.32 -32.82
N PRO A 85 -7.70 40.42 -33.30
CA PRO A 85 -8.13 41.77 -33.00
C PRO A 85 -9.36 42.12 -33.85
N MET A 86 -10.25 42.93 -33.28
CA MET A 86 -11.33 43.61 -34.01
C MET A 86 -10.78 44.42 -35.19
N PRO A 87 -11.57 44.54 -36.28
CA PRO A 87 -11.67 45.82 -36.96
C PRO A 87 -13.11 46.34 -37.01
N MET A 88 -13.19 47.67 -37.01
CA MET A 88 -14.38 48.50 -37.23
C MET A 88 -15.16 48.15 -38.51
N GLY A 89 -16.47 48.40 -38.47
CA GLY A 89 -17.42 48.03 -39.52
C GLY A 89 -17.58 48.99 -40.69
N LEU A 90 -18.46 48.59 -41.61
CA LEU A 90 -19.22 49.45 -42.54
C LEU A 90 -20.51 48.72 -42.98
N GLU A 91 -21.52 49.50 -43.35
CA GLU A 91 -22.97 49.19 -43.36
C GLU A 91 -23.56 48.41 -44.58
N THR A 92 -24.84 48.05 -44.38
CA THR A 92 -25.95 47.77 -45.33
C THR A 92 -26.03 46.34 -45.92
N ARG A 93 -27.18 45.66 -46.06
CA ARG A 93 -28.60 46.08 -46.19
C ARG A 93 -29.55 44.90 -45.86
N SER A 94 -30.51 45.16 -44.96
CA SER A 94 -31.95 44.75 -44.94
C SER A 94 -32.41 43.38 -45.48
N ARG A 95 -33.12 42.59 -44.65
CA ARG A 95 -34.60 42.49 -44.66
C ARG A 95 -35.17 41.60 -43.54
N ASP A 96 -36.33 42.05 -43.06
CA ASP A 96 -37.29 41.50 -42.08
C ASP A 96 -37.56 39.98 -42.18
N VAL A 97 -38.06 39.25 -41.17
CA VAL A 97 -39.39 39.41 -40.54
C VAL A 97 -39.46 38.62 -39.20
N GLY A 98 -40.08 39.25 -38.18
CA GLY A 98 -40.91 38.61 -37.11
C GLY A 98 -40.14 37.93 -35.96
N SER A 99 -39.85 38.57 -34.81
CA SER A 99 -40.76 39.00 -33.71
C SER A 99 -41.75 37.90 -33.28
N ARG A 100 -41.96 37.57 -31.99
CA ARG A 100 -41.62 38.23 -30.72
C ARG A 100 -42.01 37.30 -29.57
N ALA A 101 -41.25 37.34 -28.46
CA ALA A 101 -41.67 37.43 -27.04
C ALA A 101 -42.70 36.44 -26.45
N ALA A 102 -42.73 36.12 -25.16
CA ALA A 102 -41.86 36.33 -24.00
C ALA A 102 -42.48 35.57 -22.81
N SER A 103 -41.63 35.18 -21.86
CA SER A 103 -41.79 35.28 -20.39
C SER A 103 -43.20 35.37 -19.79
N SER A 104 -43.51 34.49 -18.84
CA SER A 104 -43.69 34.87 -17.41
C SER A 104 -44.07 33.67 -16.53
N GLN A 105 -43.59 33.71 -15.28
CA GLN A 105 -43.84 32.78 -14.16
C GLN A 105 -45.29 32.86 -13.61
N PRO A 106 -45.54 32.49 -12.33
CA PRO A 106 -45.96 31.19 -11.79
C PRO A 106 -47.38 31.28 -11.17
N PHE A 107 -47.96 30.22 -10.57
CA PHE A 107 -48.95 30.21 -9.46
C PHE A 107 -49.50 28.78 -9.33
N THR A 108 -49.13 28.03 -8.28
CA THR A 108 -49.85 27.72 -7.02
C THR A 108 -51.18 26.97 -7.14
N ASN A 109 -51.25 25.89 -6.33
CA ASN A 109 -52.42 25.33 -5.63
C ASN A 109 -53.55 24.76 -6.52
N THR A 110 -54.21 23.64 -6.20
CA THR A 110 -54.44 22.93 -4.95
C THR A 110 -55.11 21.59 -5.30
N LEU A 111 -54.85 20.56 -4.49
CA LEU A 111 -55.78 19.52 -4.01
C LEU A 111 -56.85 18.99 -4.98
N ASP A 112 -56.81 17.68 -5.25
CA ASP A 112 -57.92 16.85 -4.79
C ASP A 112 -57.52 15.39 -4.55
N ALA A 113 -58.12 14.83 -3.51
CA ALA A 113 -57.94 13.48 -3.03
C ALA A 113 -59.06 12.58 -3.55
N SER A 114 -58.78 11.31 -3.82
CA SER A 114 -59.69 10.18 -3.50
C SER A 114 -59.04 8.83 -3.81
N SER A 115 -58.68 8.15 -2.72
CA SER A 115 -58.96 6.76 -2.37
C SER A 115 -59.18 5.70 -3.46
N SER A 116 -58.40 4.62 -3.37
CA SER A 116 -58.90 3.23 -3.27
C SER A 116 -57.80 2.29 -2.76
N ALA A 117 -58.21 1.33 -1.94
CA ALA A 117 -57.39 0.54 -1.02
C ALA A 117 -57.14 -0.90 -1.50
N LEU A 118 -56.27 -1.59 -0.73
CA LEU A 118 -56.11 -3.05 -0.53
C LEU A 118 -55.26 -3.81 -1.57
N SER A 119 -54.08 -4.32 -1.18
CA SER A 119 -53.92 -5.59 -0.46
C SER A 119 -52.45 -5.95 -0.25
N SER A 120 -52.25 -6.85 0.71
CA SER A 120 -51.09 -7.10 1.56
C SER A 120 -50.16 -8.25 1.13
N ALA A 121 -48.92 -8.17 1.67
CA ALA A 121 -47.97 -9.23 2.09
C ALA A 121 -46.84 -9.67 1.11
N PRO A 122 -45.69 -10.18 1.62
CA PRO A 122 -45.03 -9.95 2.91
C PRO A 122 -43.55 -9.51 2.79
N SER A 123 -43.05 -8.85 3.83
CA SER A 123 -41.65 -8.45 3.99
C SER A 123 -40.83 -9.60 4.58
N SER A 124 -39.85 -10.09 3.82
CA SER A 124 -38.81 -10.99 4.31
C SER A 124 -37.79 -10.19 5.12
N SER A 125 -37.81 -10.40 6.44
CA SER A 125 -36.81 -9.92 7.39
C SER A 125 -35.49 -10.66 7.18
N SER A 126 -34.57 -10.09 6.40
CA SER A 126 -33.16 -10.42 6.44
C SER A 126 -32.53 -9.73 7.66
N SER A 127 -32.37 -10.48 8.75
CA SER A 127 -31.59 -10.08 9.91
C SER A 127 -30.13 -9.89 9.49
N SER A 128 -29.74 -8.65 9.23
CA SER A 128 -28.35 -8.21 9.15
C SER A 128 -27.74 -8.26 10.56
N SER A 129 -27.10 -9.38 10.90
CA SER A 129 -26.23 -9.47 12.05
C SER A 129 -25.06 -8.50 11.86
N SER A 130 -25.19 -7.33 12.50
CA SER A 130 -24.07 -6.40 12.66
C SER A 130 -22.93 -7.14 13.37
N PRO A 131 -21.68 -7.04 12.89
CA PRO A 131 -20.55 -7.64 13.60
C PRO A 131 -20.45 -6.97 14.98
N SER A 132 -20.44 -7.78 16.03
CA SER A 132 -20.32 -7.30 17.40
C SER A 132 -19.01 -6.51 17.55
N PRO A 133 -19.04 -5.25 18.02
CA PRO A 133 -17.82 -4.51 18.30
C PRO A 133 -17.07 -5.18 19.46
N MET A 134 -15.79 -5.49 19.24
CA MET A 134 -14.86 -5.86 20.30
C MET A 134 -14.62 -4.66 21.24
N PRO A 135 -14.28 -4.92 22.51
CA PRO A 135 -13.95 -3.87 23.47
C PRO A 135 -12.69 -3.10 23.03
N SER A 136 -12.75 -1.79 23.24
CA SER A 136 -11.84 -0.74 22.75
C SER A 136 -10.42 -0.76 23.34
N SER A 137 -9.90 -1.91 23.74
CA SER A 137 -8.64 -2.01 24.47
C SER A 137 -7.87 -3.30 24.14
N TYR A 138 -7.38 -3.42 22.90
CA TYR A 138 -6.13 -4.18 22.73
C TYR A 138 -5.02 -3.31 23.31
N SER A 139 -4.79 -3.46 24.61
CA SER A 139 -3.67 -2.85 25.30
C SER A 139 -2.40 -3.44 24.71
N THR A 140 -1.60 -2.60 24.06
CA THR A 140 -0.26 -2.98 23.60
C THR A 140 0.54 -3.50 24.79
N PRO A 141 1.40 -4.51 24.59
CA PRO A 141 2.38 -4.86 25.60
C PRO A 141 3.16 -3.58 25.94
N ASN A 142 3.31 -3.28 27.23
CA ASN A 142 4.17 -2.19 27.68
C ASN A 142 5.63 -2.62 27.48
N THR A 143 6.08 -2.57 26.22
CA THR A 143 7.41 -2.95 25.77
C THR A 143 8.19 -1.68 25.45
N THR A 144 9.49 -1.69 25.73
CA THR A 144 10.43 -0.65 25.29
C THR A 144 11.08 -1.01 23.94
N LEU A 145 10.74 -2.17 23.38
CA LEU A 145 11.33 -2.70 22.15
C LEU A 145 10.43 -2.45 20.94
N HIS A 146 11.05 -2.28 19.78
CA HIS A 146 10.39 -2.10 18.48
C HIS A 146 10.13 -3.47 17.82
N GLY A 147 9.37 -3.47 16.71
CA GLY A 147 9.28 -4.63 15.83
C GLY A 147 10.41 -4.70 14.80
N ILE A 148 10.57 -5.86 14.17
CA ILE A 148 11.50 -6.08 13.05
C ILE A 148 10.85 -6.96 11.98
N ALA A 149 11.05 -6.62 10.71
CA ALA A 149 10.65 -7.44 9.57
C ALA A 149 11.71 -8.52 9.29
N TYR A 150 11.26 -9.73 8.96
CA TYR A 150 12.10 -10.88 8.69
C TYR A 150 11.53 -11.72 7.54
N ALA A 151 12.38 -12.03 6.56
CA ALA A 151 12.06 -12.92 5.46
C ALA A 151 12.87 -14.22 5.57
N PRO A 152 12.23 -15.40 5.69
CA PRO A 152 12.90 -16.67 5.94
C PRO A 152 13.45 -17.34 4.67
N TYR A 153 14.12 -16.55 3.83
CA TYR A 153 14.77 -17.03 2.61
C TYR A 153 16.28 -16.93 2.70
N THR A 154 16.97 -17.87 2.06
CA THR A 154 18.43 -17.84 1.86
C THR A 154 18.81 -16.77 0.84
N ALA A 155 20.11 -16.49 0.71
CA ALA A 155 20.60 -15.56 -0.32
C ALA A 155 20.24 -15.99 -1.76
N ALA A 156 20.05 -17.30 -1.99
CA ALA A 156 19.62 -17.88 -3.25
C ALA A 156 18.09 -17.95 -3.43
N GLY A 157 17.32 -17.37 -2.49
CA GLY A 157 15.85 -17.35 -2.54
C GLY A 157 15.19 -18.69 -2.17
N GLN A 158 15.95 -19.65 -1.65
CA GLN A 158 15.41 -20.92 -1.18
C GLN A 158 14.84 -20.78 0.24
N CYS A 159 13.85 -21.60 0.57
CA CYS A 159 13.30 -21.72 1.92
C CYS A 159 14.41 -22.01 2.94
N LYS A 160 14.43 -21.29 4.07
CA LYS A 160 15.29 -21.65 5.20
C LYS A 160 14.75 -22.87 5.97
N THR A 161 15.64 -23.67 6.52
CA THR A 161 15.31 -24.77 7.44
C THR A 161 14.88 -24.25 8.81
N ALA A 162 14.34 -25.12 9.66
CA ALA A 162 13.96 -24.76 11.02
C ALA A 162 15.16 -24.29 11.85
N GLU A 163 16.31 -24.96 11.72
CA GLU A 163 17.56 -24.63 12.40
C GLU A 163 18.09 -23.27 11.96
N GLN A 164 17.98 -22.96 10.67
CA GLN A 164 18.40 -21.66 10.11
C GLN A 164 17.52 -20.53 10.66
N ILE A 165 16.20 -20.74 10.74
CA ILE A 165 15.27 -19.77 11.30
C ILE A 165 15.49 -19.59 12.82
N ASP A 166 15.76 -20.67 13.57
CA ASP A 166 16.05 -20.60 15.01
C ASP A 166 17.36 -19.84 15.32
N ALA A 167 18.40 -20.06 14.50
CA ALA A 167 19.65 -19.30 14.58
C ALA A 167 19.43 -17.80 14.33
N ASP A 168 18.65 -17.46 13.30
CA ASP A 168 18.30 -16.06 13.01
C ASP A 168 17.52 -15.42 14.17
N PHE A 169 16.56 -16.12 14.77
CA PHE A 169 15.78 -15.61 15.91
C PHE A 169 16.63 -15.48 17.19
N THR A 170 17.66 -16.30 17.34
CA THR A 170 18.65 -16.14 18.42
C THR A 170 19.34 -14.78 18.33
N GLU A 171 19.65 -14.30 17.12
CA GLU A 171 20.18 -12.95 16.91
C GLU A 171 19.17 -11.83 17.20
N LEU A 172 17.87 -12.10 17.14
CA LEU A 172 16.82 -11.12 17.41
C LEU A 172 16.42 -11.04 18.90
N LYS A 173 16.79 -12.07 19.68
CA LYS A 173 16.44 -12.20 21.10
C LYS A 173 16.84 -10.97 21.91
N GLY A 174 15.87 -10.42 22.65
CA GLY A 174 16.05 -9.24 23.51
C GLY A 174 16.25 -7.90 22.77
N LYS A 175 16.27 -7.89 21.43
CA LYS A 175 16.40 -6.67 20.61
C LYS A 175 15.05 -6.14 20.12
N TYR A 176 14.08 -7.03 19.93
CA TYR A 176 12.77 -6.74 19.35
C TYR A 176 11.66 -7.44 20.11
N SER A 177 10.45 -6.87 20.11
CA SER A 177 9.27 -7.49 20.75
C SER A 177 8.41 -8.30 19.78
N VAL A 178 8.44 -7.95 18.50
CA VAL A 178 7.63 -8.56 17.44
C VAL A 178 8.49 -8.79 16.21
N VAL A 179 8.37 -9.98 15.61
CA VAL A 179 8.94 -10.30 14.30
C VAL A 179 7.80 -10.41 13.29
N ARG A 180 7.89 -9.63 12.20
CA ARG A 180 6.93 -9.65 11.09
C ARG A 180 7.40 -10.58 9.98
N THR A 181 6.55 -11.52 9.61
CA THR A 181 6.70 -12.41 8.43
C THR A 181 5.59 -12.15 7.41
N TYR A 182 5.78 -12.63 6.18
CA TYR A 182 5.00 -12.15 5.03
C TYR A 182 4.03 -13.18 4.45
N GLY A 183 4.36 -14.46 4.53
CA GLY A 183 3.58 -15.52 3.91
C GLY A 183 3.54 -16.77 4.76
N THR A 184 2.88 -17.80 4.22
CA THR A 184 2.73 -19.11 4.87
C THR A 184 3.41 -20.24 4.11
N ASP A 185 4.18 -19.93 3.07
CA ASP A 185 4.98 -20.87 2.31
C ASP A 185 6.17 -21.39 3.13
N CYS A 186 6.93 -22.35 2.59
CA CYS A 186 8.18 -22.85 3.17
C CYS A 186 8.07 -23.42 4.61
N ASN A 187 6.87 -23.83 5.06
CA ASN A 187 6.61 -24.17 6.47
C ASN A 187 7.05 -23.07 7.47
N GLN A 188 7.16 -21.83 6.98
CA GLN A 188 7.79 -20.75 7.74
C GLN A 188 6.99 -20.38 8.99
N VAL A 189 5.67 -20.57 8.99
CA VAL A 189 4.81 -20.28 10.15
C VAL A 189 5.17 -21.17 11.33
N ALA A 190 5.24 -22.49 11.12
CA ALA A 190 5.57 -23.44 12.19
C ALA A 190 7.01 -23.23 12.69
N ASN A 191 7.95 -23.04 11.78
CA ASN A 191 9.35 -22.80 12.14
C ASN A 191 9.53 -21.47 12.90
N ALA A 192 8.89 -20.39 12.45
CA ALA A 192 8.92 -19.10 13.12
C ALA A 192 8.24 -19.15 14.49
N LEU A 193 7.16 -19.91 14.67
CA LEU A 193 6.51 -20.11 15.98
C LEU A 193 7.44 -20.77 17.00
N SER A 194 8.12 -21.84 16.59
CA SER A 194 9.11 -22.51 17.44
C SER A 194 10.24 -21.56 17.82
N ALA A 195 10.81 -20.85 16.84
CA ALA A 195 11.90 -19.91 17.05
C ALA A 195 11.49 -18.70 17.90
N ALA A 196 10.28 -18.16 17.69
CA ALA A 196 9.70 -17.06 18.45
C ALA A 196 9.56 -17.40 19.93
N LYS A 197 9.11 -18.62 20.23
CA LYS A 197 9.00 -19.13 21.60
C LYS A 197 10.36 -19.13 22.31
N ASN A 198 11.42 -19.57 21.63
CA ASN A 198 12.79 -19.62 22.19
C ASN A 198 13.41 -18.23 22.38
N ALA A 199 13.11 -17.31 21.46
CA ALA A 199 13.58 -15.93 21.49
C ALA A 199 12.77 -15.03 22.42
N GLY A 200 11.58 -15.44 22.85
CA GLY A 200 10.68 -14.63 23.68
C GLY A 200 10.10 -13.43 22.93
N VAL A 201 9.81 -13.59 21.64
CA VAL A 201 9.23 -12.56 20.77
C VAL A 201 7.85 -13.00 20.28
N LYS A 202 6.98 -12.06 19.95
CA LYS A 202 5.70 -12.35 19.28
C LYS A 202 5.85 -12.31 17.76
N LEU A 203 4.85 -12.84 17.06
CA LEU A 203 4.79 -12.88 15.60
C LEU A 203 3.67 -11.99 15.06
N PHE A 204 4.02 -11.19 14.07
CA PHE A 204 3.09 -10.58 13.13
C PHE A 204 3.11 -11.44 11.87
N LEU A 205 2.06 -12.25 11.65
CA LEU A 205 2.00 -13.22 10.56
C LEU A 205 1.32 -12.63 9.32
N GLY A 206 1.88 -12.85 8.14
CA GLY A 206 1.30 -12.41 6.87
C GLY A 206 0.59 -13.53 6.10
N ILE A 207 -0.58 -13.18 5.54
CA ILE A 207 -1.23 -13.89 4.43
C ILE A 207 -0.90 -13.10 3.17
N PHE A 208 -0.08 -13.65 2.29
CA PHE A 208 0.46 -12.90 1.15
C PHE A 208 -0.54 -12.79 0.00
N ASP A 209 -1.09 -13.93 -0.42
CA ASP A 209 -2.00 -14.03 -1.56
C ASP A 209 -3.47 -14.07 -1.13
N ILE A 210 -4.25 -13.06 -1.51
CA ILE A 210 -5.66 -12.96 -1.15
C ILE A 210 -6.57 -13.96 -1.90
N SER A 211 -6.07 -14.64 -2.94
CA SER A 211 -6.83 -15.66 -3.67
C SER A 211 -6.90 -17.00 -2.94
N SER A 212 -6.00 -17.22 -1.97
CA SER A 212 -5.84 -18.49 -1.24
C SER A 212 -6.01 -18.36 0.28
N ILE A 213 -6.78 -17.36 0.74
CA ILE A 213 -7.01 -17.05 2.16
C ILE A 213 -7.38 -18.28 2.99
N PRO A 214 -8.37 -19.13 2.62
CA PRO A 214 -8.74 -20.28 3.46
C PRO A 214 -7.57 -21.24 3.72
N THR A 215 -6.75 -21.49 2.69
CA THR A 215 -5.59 -22.38 2.78
C THR A 215 -4.49 -21.79 3.68
N GLN A 216 -4.20 -20.49 3.52
CA GLN A 216 -3.19 -19.82 4.34
C GLN A 216 -3.64 -19.68 5.81
N VAL A 217 -4.93 -19.38 6.05
CA VAL A 217 -5.50 -19.39 7.41
C VAL A 217 -5.43 -20.79 8.01
N ALA A 218 -5.78 -21.84 7.27
CA ALA A 218 -5.68 -23.22 7.76
C ALA A 218 -4.23 -23.58 8.12
N THR A 219 -3.25 -23.11 7.35
CA THR A 219 -1.82 -23.29 7.65
C THR A 219 -1.44 -22.62 8.96
N ILE A 220 -1.88 -21.37 9.19
CA ILE A 220 -1.64 -20.66 10.44
C ILE A 220 -2.30 -21.38 11.62
N VAL A 221 -3.58 -21.75 11.49
CA VAL A 221 -4.33 -22.45 12.56
C VAL A 221 -3.68 -23.78 12.90
N SER A 222 -3.25 -24.55 11.89
CA SER A 222 -2.58 -25.83 12.11
C SER A 222 -1.24 -25.67 12.83
N ALA A 223 -0.50 -24.60 12.55
CA ALA A 223 0.80 -24.35 13.17
C ALA A 223 0.68 -23.81 14.60
N VAL A 224 -0.30 -22.93 14.86
CA VAL A 224 -0.55 -22.32 16.17
C VAL A 224 -1.26 -23.28 17.14
N GLY A 225 -2.18 -24.10 16.63
CA GLY A 225 -3.04 -24.93 17.47
C GLY A 225 -4.04 -24.07 18.25
N SER A 226 -4.17 -24.32 19.56
CA SER A 226 -5.12 -23.61 20.44
C SER A 226 -4.52 -22.40 21.17
N ASP A 227 -3.20 -22.25 21.19
CA ASP A 227 -2.51 -21.20 21.94
C ASP A 227 -2.03 -20.06 21.03
N TRP A 228 -2.84 -19.01 20.95
CA TRP A 228 -2.56 -17.82 20.16
C TRP A 228 -1.66 -16.79 20.86
N SER A 229 -1.10 -17.09 22.04
CA SER A 229 -0.39 -16.10 22.87
C SER A 229 0.87 -15.50 22.23
N LEU A 230 1.49 -16.23 21.31
CA LEU A 230 2.65 -15.77 20.53
C LEU A 230 2.26 -14.93 19.31
N ILE A 231 0.99 -14.88 18.93
CA ILE A 231 0.54 -14.09 17.77
C ILE A 231 0.16 -12.70 18.23
N ASP A 232 0.90 -11.70 17.74
CA ASP A 232 0.60 -10.29 17.95
C ASP A 232 -0.50 -9.83 16.99
N THR A 233 -0.33 -10.09 15.69
CA THR A 233 -1.18 -9.61 14.61
C THR A 233 -1.18 -10.60 13.45
N VAL A 234 -2.27 -10.65 12.68
CA VAL A 234 -2.30 -11.28 11.35
C VAL A 234 -2.60 -10.22 10.28
N SER A 235 -1.77 -10.10 9.24
CA SER A 235 -2.06 -9.24 8.09
C SER A 235 -2.57 -10.00 6.88
N VAL A 236 -3.35 -9.31 6.06
CA VAL A 236 -3.91 -9.78 4.78
C VAL A 236 -3.38 -8.91 3.66
N GLY A 237 -2.60 -9.51 2.77
CA GLY A 237 -1.88 -8.83 1.70
C GLY A 237 -0.70 -7.99 2.20
N ASN A 238 0.14 -7.58 1.24
CA ASN A 238 1.18 -6.58 1.41
C ASN A 238 1.27 -5.74 0.14
N GLU A 239 0.91 -4.46 0.22
CA GLU A 239 1.03 -3.48 -0.88
C GLU A 239 0.28 -3.85 -2.15
N LEU A 240 -0.80 -4.63 -2.05
CA LEU A 240 -1.54 -5.10 -3.22
C LEU A 240 -2.26 -3.95 -3.95
N VAL A 241 -2.69 -2.90 -3.23
CA VAL A 241 -3.32 -1.73 -3.85
C VAL A 241 -2.28 -0.83 -4.50
N ASN A 242 -1.17 -0.54 -3.80
CA ASN A 242 -0.06 0.23 -4.38
C ASN A 242 0.46 -0.40 -5.68
N ASN A 243 0.55 -1.74 -5.72
CA ASN A 243 1.04 -2.48 -6.88
C ASN A 243 -0.03 -2.77 -7.95
N GLY A 244 -1.25 -2.23 -7.79
CA GLY A 244 -2.35 -2.43 -8.73
C GLY A 244 -2.82 -3.88 -8.86
N LYS A 245 -2.51 -4.74 -7.88
CA LYS A 245 -2.86 -6.17 -7.85
C LYS A 245 -4.23 -6.43 -7.23
N ALA A 246 -4.71 -5.51 -6.40
CA ALA A 246 -6.04 -5.54 -5.83
C ALA A 246 -6.61 -4.13 -5.70
N THR A 247 -7.93 -4.02 -5.76
CA THR A 247 -8.66 -2.80 -5.37
C THR A 247 -8.79 -2.73 -3.85
N ALA A 248 -8.98 -1.52 -3.31
CA ALA A 248 -9.24 -1.36 -1.87
C ALA A 248 -10.48 -2.15 -1.41
N GLN A 249 -11.52 -2.26 -2.24
CA GLN A 249 -12.72 -3.02 -1.91
C GLN A 249 -12.44 -4.53 -1.84
N GLN A 250 -11.60 -5.08 -2.71
CA GLN A 250 -11.16 -6.47 -2.62
C GLN A 250 -10.40 -6.72 -1.31
N MET A 251 -9.54 -5.78 -0.89
CA MET A 251 -8.84 -5.87 0.40
C MET A 251 -9.79 -5.80 1.59
N VAL A 252 -10.81 -4.94 1.56
CA VAL A 252 -11.86 -4.87 2.59
C VAL A 252 -12.56 -6.22 2.75
N THR A 253 -12.95 -6.85 1.64
CA THR A 253 -13.57 -8.19 1.66
C THR A 253 -12.61 -9.25 2.19
N ALA A 254 -11.35 -9.25 1.72
CA ALA A 254 -10.32 -10.20 2.13
C ALA A 254 -10.03 -10.14 3.65
N VAL A 255 -9.94 -8.93 4.21
CA VAL A 255 -9.77 -8.71 5.65
C VAL A 255 -10.99 -9.21 6.43
N GLY A 256 -12.21 -8.94 5.94
CA GLY A 256 -13.45 -9.45 6.50
C GLY A 256 -13.49 -10.97 6.59
N GLN A 257 -13.21 -11.65 5.47
CA GLN A 257 -13.18 -13.11 5.38
C GLN A 257 -12.11 -13.72 6.29
N THR A 258 -10.89 -13.19 6.25
CA THR A 258 -9.78 -13.67 7.08
C THR A 258 -10.13 -13.57 8.56
N ARG A 259 -10.68 -12.42 8.99
CA ARG A 259 -11.10 -12.22 10.38
C ARG A 259 -12.13 -13.24 10.80
N GLN A 260 -13.14 -13.51 9.97
CA GLN A 260 -14.17 -14.51 10.29
C GLN A 260 -13.55 -15.89 10.53
N LEU A 261 -12.67 -16.35 9.63
CA LEU A 261 -12.02 -17.66 9.72
C LEU A 261 -11.12 -17.76 10.97
N LEU A 262 -10.32 -16.73 11.24
CA LEU A 262 -9.44 -16.70 12.41
C LEU A 262 -10.23 -16.68 13.73
N ARG A 263 -11.33 -15.92 13.79
CA ARG A 263 -12.21 -15.88 14.97
C ARG A 263 -12.87 -17.24 15.21
N ALA A 264 -13.29 -17.94 14.16
CA ALA A 264 -13.81 -19.30 14.26
C ALA A 264 -12.77 -20.30 14.79
N ALA A 265 -11.47 -20.04 14.55
CA ALA A 265 -10.35 -20.82 15.08
C ALA A 265 -9.88 -20.37 16.48
N GLY A 266 -10.56 -19.40 17.11
CA GLY A 266 -10.25 -18.93 18.47
C GLY A 266 -9.25 -17.78 18.55
N TYR A 267 -8.69 -17.29 17.43
CA TYR A 267 -7.84 -16.11 17.46
C TYR A 267 -8.68 -14.86 17.70
N THR A 268 -8.38 -14.10 18.74
CA THR A 268 -9.07 -12.84 19.11
C THR A 268 -8.23 -11.59 18.85
N GLY A 269 -6.98 -11.73 18.41
CA GLY A 269 -6.08 -10.60 18.17
C GLY A 269 -6.36 -9.83 16.86
N PRO A 270 -5.60 -8.74 16.61
CA PRO A 270 -5.73 -7.88 15.45
C PRO A 270 -5.60 -8.60 14.10
N VAL A 271 -6.45 -8.18 13.16
CA VAL A 271 -6.44 -8.51 11.74
C VAL A 271 -6.44 -7.22 10.94
N VAL A 272 -5.41 -7.03 10.12
CA VAL A 272 -5.16 -5.80 9.35
C VAL A 272 -4.85 -6.10 7.88
N THR A 273 -4.95 -5.11 7.01
CA THR A 273 -4.28 -5.12 5.69
C THR A 273 -3.09 -4.16 5.75
N VAL A 274 -2.00 -4.48 5.05
CA VAL A 274 -0.82 -3.62 4.97
C VAL A 274 -0.65 -3.12 3.54
N ASP A 275 -0.51 -1.80 3.39
CA ASP A 275 -0.21 -1.15 2.12
C ASP A 275 0.71 0.08 2.33
N THR A 276 1.15 0.73 1.26
CA THR A 276 1.97 1.95 1.40
C THR A 276 1.14 3.11 1.96
N PHE A 277 1.77 4.05 2.65
CA PHE A 277 1.05 5.25 3.11
C PHE A 277 0.38 6.02 1.96
N VAL A 278 0.96 5.98 0.75
CA VAL A 278 0.38 6.60 -0.46
C VAL A 278 -0.93 5.91 -0.84
N ALA A 279 -0.95 4.58 -0.90
CA ALA A 279 -2.16 3.83 -1.20
C ALA A 279 -3.23 4.01 -0.12
N VAL A 280 -2.83 4.10 1.15
CA VAL A 280 -3.74 4.36 2.28
C VAL A 280 -4.30 5.79 2.25
N LEU A 281 -3.50 6.81 1.92
CA LEU A 281 -3.98 8.18 1.76
C LEU A 281 -5.04 8.27 0.65
N ALA A 282 -4.86 7.52 -0.45
CA ALA A 282 -5.82 7.44 -1.54
C ALA A 282 -7.04 6.56 -1.19
N ASN A 283 -6.87 5.56 -0.31
CA ASN A 283 -7.90 4.59 0.06
C ASN A 283 -7.97 4.38 1.59
N PRO A 284 -8.49 5.34 2.37
CA PRO A 284 -8.56 5.24 3.84
C PRO A 284 -9.34 4.02 4.35
N SER A 285 -10.20 3.43 3.52
CA SER A 285 -10.95 2.22 3.81
C SER A 285 -10.08 1.02 4.19
N LEU A 286 -8.82 0.96 3.70
CA LEU A 286 -7.83 -0.05 4.09
C LEU A 286 -7.53 0.00 5.59
N CYS A 287 -7.42 1.21 6.14
CA CYS A 287 -7.24 1.40 7.58
C CYS A 287 -8.55 1.31 8.34
N ASP A 288 -9.68 1.75 7.76
CA ASP A 288 -10.98 1.70 8.44
C ASP A 288 -11.48 0.26 8.66
N VAL A 289 -11.24 -0.67 7.72
CA VAL A 289 -11.59 -2.10 7.87
C VAL A 289 -10.65 -2.86 8.83
N SER A 290 -9.45 -2.35 9.05
CA SER A 290 -8.42 -2.98 9.88
C SER A 290 -8.62 -2.67 11.36
N ASP A 291 -8.21 -3.59 12.25
CA ASP A 291 -8.33 -3.39 13.71
C ASP A 291 -7.49 -2.19 14.20
N TYR A 292 -6.34 -1.95 13.56
CA TYR A 292 -5.61 -0.68 13.58
C TYR A 292 -5.12 -0.35 12.17
N CYS A 293 -4.75 0.90 11.91
CA CYS A 293 -4.23 1.31 10.61
C CYS A 293 -2.78 0.84 10.46
N ALA A 294 -2.50 -0.02 9.49
CA ALA A 294 -1.20 -0.63 9.26
C ALA A 294 -0.67 -0.22 7.89
N MET A 295 0.51 0.39 7.84
CA MET A 295 1.09 0.86 6.59
C MET A 295 2.61 0.88 6.56
N ASN A 296 3.16 0.65 5.37
CA ASN A 296 4.59 0.75 5.09
C ASN A 296 4.95 2.21 4.77
N ILE A 297 5.99 2.73 5.42
CA ILE A 297 6.43 4.12 5.31
C ILE A 297 7.95 4.15 5.22
N HIS A 298 8.50 4.29 4.02
CA HIS A 298 9.94 4.32 3.78
C HIS A 298 10.39 5.73 3.38
N PRO A 299 10.99 6.52 4.30
CA PRO A 299 11.47 7.87 4.00
C PRO A 299 12.50 7.92 2.87
N PHE A 300 13.22 6.82 2.62
CA PHE A 300 14.19 6.70 1.54
C PHE A 300 13.60 6.94 0.13
N PHE A 301 12.33 6.60 -0.08
CA PHE A 301 11.67 6.82 -1.37
C PHE A 301 11.19 8.27 -1.57
N ASP A 302 11.30 9.12 -0.55
CA ASP A 302 11.11 10.56 -0.69
C ASP A 302 12.45 11.25 -1.01
N SER A 303 12.54 11.84 -2.19
CA SER A 303 13.79 12.44 -2.69
C SER A 303 14.24 13.69 -1.92
N SER A 304 13.38 14.22 -1.06
CA SER A 304 13.64 15.42 -0.25
C SER A 304 14.02 15.11 1.19
N THR A 305 13.91 13.85 1.62
CA THR A 305 14.16 13.45 3.00
C THR A 305 15.58 12.95 3.18
N ALA A 306 16.35 13.62 4.04
CA ALA A 306 17.66 13.14 4.47
C ALA A 306 17.50 12.09 5.58
N ALA A 307 18.48 11.20 5.73
CA ALA A 307 18.45 10.10 6.70
C ALA A 307 18.11 10.53 8.13
N LYS A 308 18.73 11.62 8.63
CA LYS A 308 18.48 12.15 9.98
C LYS A 308 17.04 12.61 10.21
N ASP A 309 16.29 12.88 9.15
CA ASP A 309 14.91 13.40 9.18
C ASP A 309 13.86 12.28 9.00
N ALA A 310 14.29 11.02 8.89
CA ALA A 310 13.43 9.85 8.68
C ALA A 310 12.27 9.75 9.69
N GLY A 311 12.53 9.89 10.99
CA GLY A 311 11.48 9.84 12.02
C GLY A 311 10.46 10.97 11.91
N ALA A 312 10.91 12.18 11.53
CA ALA A 312 10.04 13.33 11.32
C ALA A 312 9.14 13.15 10.08
N PHE A 313 9.68 12.55 9.01
CA PHE A 313 8.90 12.19 7.84
C PHE A 313 7.76 11.22 8.20
N ILE A 314 8.08 10.13 8.91
CA ILE A 314 7.09 9.10 9.26
C ILE A 314 5.97 9.68 10.11
N THR A 315 6.31 10.43 11.16
CA THR A 315 5.31 11.04 12.06
C THR A 315 4.38 12.01 11.34
N ARG A 316 4.90 12.76 10.35
CA ARG A 316 4.08 13.61 9.48
C ARG A 316 3.11 12.79 8.62
N MET A 317 3.58 11.72 7.96
CA MET A 317 2.72 10.84 7.15
C MET A 317 1.63 10.17 7.98
N VAL A 318 1.96 9.74 9.20
CA VAL A 318 0.97 9.22 10.15
C VAL A 318 -0.13 10.26 10.43
N GLY A 319 0.24 11.50 10.71
CA GLY A 319 -0.73 12.58 10.95
C GLY A 319 -1.62 12.89 9.74
N GLU A 320 -1.04 12.89 8.53
CA GLU A 320 -1.78 13.09 7.28
C GLU A 320 -2.80 11.96 7.03
N VAL A 321 -2.42 10.71 7.28
CA VAL A 321 -3.33 9.56 7.19
C VAL A 321 -4.43 9.64 8.25
N GLN A 322 -4.10 9.89 9.52
CA GLN A 322 -5.08 10.01 10.60
C GLN A 322 -6.16 11.05 10.30
N ALA A 323 -5.81 12.16 9.65
CA ALA A 323 -6.76 13.20 9.27
C ALA A 323 -7.80 12.74 8.22
N LYS A 324 -7.51 11.66 7.48
CA LYS A 324 -8.38 11.08 6.43
C LYS A 324 -9.20 9.89 6.90
N LEU A 325 -8.87 9.29 8.03
CA LEU A 325 -9.59 8.11 8.56
C LEU A 325 -11.00 8.49 9.06
N SER A 326 -11.92 7.52 8.97
CA SER A 326 -13.26 7.67 9.55
C SER A 326 -13.21 7.82 11.08
N ASN A 327 -12.27 7.10 11.72
CA ASN A 327 -11.90 7.31 13.11
C ASN A 327 -10.49 7.92 13.18
N ARG A 328 -10.41 9.24 13.40
CA ARG A 328 -9.15 9.98 13.49
C ARG A 328 -8.26 9.58 14.66
N SER A 329 -8.83 8.95 15.68
CA SER A 329 -8.10 8.43 16.85
C SER A 329 -7.68 6.98 16.67
N LYS A 330 -7.92 6.36 15.51
CA LYS A 330 -7.48 4.99 15.24
C LYS A 330 -5.96 4.91 15.36
N ARG A 331 -5.48 3.92 16.12
CA ARG A 331 -4.05 3.61 16.25
C ARG A 331 -3.46 3.38 14.85
N VAL A 332 -2.27 3.94 14.62
CA VAL A 332 -1.53 3.79 13.38
C VAL A 332 -0.19 3.15 13.69
N VAL A 333 0.13 2.08 12.96
CA VAL A 333 1.37 1.34 13.09
C VAL A 333 2.11 1.41 11.76
N CYS A 334 3.35 1.87 11.80
CA CYS A 334 4.27 1.81 10.68
C CYS A 334 4.85 0.39 10.59
N THR A 335 4.34 -0.41 9.66
CA THR A 335 4.61 -1.86 9.62
C THR A 335 5.87 -2.24 8.86
N GLU A 336 6.44 -1.31 8.10
CA GLU A 336 7.81 -1.35 7.59
C GLU A 336 8.35 0.07 7.48
N THR A 337 9.58 0.25 7.93
CA THR A 337 10.37 1.45 7.67
C THR A 337 11.84 1.17 7.87
N GLY A 338 12.70 1.82 7.09
CA GLY A 338 14.13 1.63 7.21
C GLY A 338 14.91 2.54 6.30
N TRP A 339 16.17 2.17 6.09
CA TRP A 339 17.06 2.88 5.18
C TRP A 339 18.11 1.90 4.63
N PRO A 340 18.34 1.84 3.31
CA PRO A 340 19.32 0.93 2.76
C PRO A 340 20.74 1.41 3.03
N TRP A 341 21.66 0.49 3.29
CA TRP A 341 23.08 0.84 3.49
C TRP A 341 23.87 0.88 2.17
N LYS A 342 23.27 0.39 1.06
CA LYS A 342 23.85 0.38 -0.28
C LYS A 342 22.74 0.52 -1.35
N GLY A 343 23.11 1.06 -2.50
CA GLY A 343 22.20 1.36 -3.61
C GLY A 343 22.59 2.70 -4.25
N ASN A 344 21.69 3.28 -5.02
CA ASN A 344 21.81 4.60 -5.60
C ASN A 344 21.10 5.64 -4.73
N ALA A 345 21.57 6.88 -4.77
CA ALA A 345 20.89 7.99 -4.11
C ALA A 345 19.57 8.34 -4.80
N ASN A 346 18.56 8.70 -4.00
CA ASN A 346 17.32 9.32 -4.43
C ASN A 346 17.28 10.76 -3.90
N GLY A 347 17.85 11.70 -4.66
CA GLY A 347 17.98 13.09 -4.19
C GLY A 347 18.76 13.19 -2.87
N ALA A 348 18.12 13.72 -1.83
CA ALA A 348 18.67 13.84 -0.47
C ALA A 348 18.73 12.50 0.28
N ALA A 349 17.99 11.48 -0.17
CA ALA A 349 17.99 10.15 0.41
C ALA A 349 19.18 9.34 -0.13
N VAL A 350 20.31 9.43 0.56
CA VAL A 350 21.56 8.75 0.20
C VAL A 350 21.72 7.45 1.01
N PRO A 351 21.88 6.27 0.38
CA PRO A 351 22.22 5.03 1.08
C PRO A 351 23.63 5.10 1.70
N GLY A 352 23.82 4.38 2.81
CA GLY A 352 25.13 4.23 3.46
C GLY A 352 24.99 3.73 4.89
N LEU A 353 26.08 3.18 5.46
CA LEU A 353 26.06 2.66 6.84
C LEU A 353 25.80 3.77 7.86
N GLU A 354 26.43 4.92 7.70
CA GLU A 354 26.22 6.08 8.57
C GLU A 354 24.80 6.63 8.41
N GLN A 355 24.31 6.73 7.18
CA GLN A 355 22.96 7.20 6.85
C GLN A 355 21.91 6.23 7.40
N GLN A 356 22.11 4.92 7.25
CA GLN A 356 21.22 3.93 7.86
C GLN A 356 21.17 4.08 9.38
N LYS A 357 22.32 4.27 10.03
CA LYS A 357 22.37 4.52 11.47
C LYS A 357 21.59 5.79 11.85
N LEU A 358 21.82 6.90 11.15
CA LEU A 358 21.12 8.17 11.40
C LEU A 358 19.59 8.02 11.23
N ALA A 359 19.15 7.32 10.19
CA ALA A 359 17.74 7.06 9.94
C ALA A 359 17.11 6.18 11.02
N VAL A 360 17.74 5.04 11.35
CA VAL A 360 17.22 4.13 12.39
C VAL A 360 17.19 4.83 13.76
N ASP A 361 18.20 5.62 14.12
CA ASP A 361 18.22 6.38 15.36
C ASP A 361 17.11 7.45 15.39
N SER A 362 16.89 8.15 14.26
CA SER A 362 15.80 9.14 14.10
C SER A 362 14.42 8.49 14.26
N ILE A 363 14.20 7.33 13.63
CA ILE A 363 12.95 6.57 13.71
C ILE A 363 12.70 6.10 15.15
N LYS A 364 13.69 5.44 15.78
CA LYS A 364 13.57 4.98 17.18
C LYS A 364 13.28 6.13 18.14
N LYS A 365 13.90 7.30 17.92
CA LYS A 365 13.64 8.50 18.72
C LYS A 365 12.20 8.99 18.54
N ALA A 366 11.68 9.00 17.32
CA ALA A 366 10.30 9.43 17.04
C ALA A 366 9.25 8.50 17.66
N TYR A 367 9.59 7.23 17.88
CA TYR A 367 8.71 6.20 18.45
C TYR A 367 9.04 5.83 19.90
N ALA A 368 9.91 6.57 20.59
CA ALA A 368 10.39 6.21 21.92
C ALA A 368 9.26 6.06 22.97
N SER A 369 8.16 6.80 22.84
CA SER A 369 6.98 6.71 23.72
C SER A 369 5.99 5.59 23.38
N HIS A 370 6.12 4.99 22.20
CA HIS A 370 5.24 3.94 21.68
C HIS A 370 6.01 3.05 20.68
N PRO A 371 7.06 2.34 21.14
CA PRO A 371 7.97 1.62 20.27
C PRO A 371 7.30 0.45 19.53
N SER A 372 6.19 -0.07 20.07
CA SER A 372 5.35 -1.08 19.41
C SER A 372 4.63 -0.60 18.15
N ASP A 373 4.64 0.71 17.86
CA ASP A 373 3.94 1.29 16.71
C ASP A 373 4.85 1.42 15.47
N VAL A 374 6.06 0.86 15.52
CA VAL A 374 6.96 0.79 14.38
C VAL A 374 7.66 -0.57 14.28
N ILE A 375 7.72 -1.10 13.06
CA ILE A 375 8.44 -2.31 12.69
C ILE A 375 9.56 -1.89 11.73
N LEU A 376 10.80 -2.10 12.15
CA LEU A 376 11.97 -1.75 11.34
C LEU A 376 12.14 -2.75 10.19
N PHE A 377 12.65 -2.27 9.06
CA PHE A 377 12.90 -3.03 7.85
C PHE A 377 14.38 -2.92 7.47
N SER A 378 15.17 -4.00 7.53
CA SER A 378 14.80 -5.37 7.99
C SER A 378 15.89 -6.01 8.85
N ALA A 379 15.63 -7.20 9.40
CA ALA A 379 16.57 -7.93 10.25
C ALA A 379 17.91 -8.21 9.55
N PHE A 380 17.84 -8.64 8.29
CA PHE A 380 18.99 -9.07 7.49
C PHE A 380 18.84 -8.62 6.03
N ASN A 381 19.96 -8.51 5.33
CA ASN A 381 19.99 -8.27 3.90
C ASN A 381 19.33 -9.43 3.11
N ASP A 382 18.40 -9.08 2.23
CA ASP A 382 17.66 -10.01 1.38
C ASP A 382 18.33 -10.14 0.00
N LEU A 383 19.45 -10.87 -0.07
CA LEU A 383 20.23 -10.98 -1.32
C LEU A 383 19.48 -11.65 -2.48
N TRP A 384 18.42 -12.40 -2.18
CA TRP A 384 17.55 -13.03 -3.16
C TRP A 384 16.69 -12.03 -3.94
N LYS A 385 16.52 -10.80 -3.44
CA LYS A 385 15.80 -9.74 -4.15
C LYS A 385 16.62 -9.22 -5.32
N HIS A 386 15.92 -8.74 -6.35
CA HIS A 386 16.56 -8.18 -7.53
C HIS A 386 16.91 -6.70 -7.32
N ALA A 387 18.09 -6.30 -7.79
CA ALA A 387 18.43 -4.90 -7.88
C ALA A 387 17.69 -4.28 -9.07
N GLU A 388 16.86 -3.28 -8.79
CA GLU A 388 16.05 -2.62 -9.81
C GLU A 388 16.21 -1.11 -9.76
N ALA A 389 16.19 -0.45 -10.92
CA ALA A 389 16.31 1.00 -10.99
C ALA A 389 15.16 1.73 -10.27
N ALA A 390 13.94 1.16 -10.32
CA ALA A 390 12.75 1.72 -9.66
C ALA A 390 12.89 1.80 -8.14
N THR A 391 13.71 0.93 -7.55
CA THR A 391 14.02 0.87 -6.12
C THR A 391 15.46 1.33 -5.85
N PHE A 392 16.04 2.11 -6.76
CA PHE A 392 17.38 2.66 -6.64
C PHE A 392 18.45 1.59 -6.39
N ASN A 393 18.28 0.37 -6.91
CA ASN A 393 19.16 -0.79 -6.72
C ASN A 393 19.42 -1.14 -5.24
N ALA A 394 18.46 -0.82 -4.36
CA ALA A 394 18.64 -0.88 -2.92
C ALA A 394 18.04 -2.13 -2.24
N GLU A 395 17.13 -2.86 -2.91
CA GLU A 395 16.31 -3.94 -2.31
C GLU A 395 17.08 -5.02 -1.55
N GLN A 396 18.33 -5.30 -1.94
CA GLN A 396 19.15 -6.31 -1.30
C GLN A 396 19.81 -5.84 0.02
N TYR A 397 19.72 -4.56 0.36
CA TYR A 397 20.63 -3.91 1.32
C TYR A 397 19.92 -3.16 2.47
N TRP A 398 18.76 -3.66 2.91
CA TRP A 398 17.98 -3.07 4.00
C TRP A 398 18.29 -3.65 5.39
N GLY A 399 19.13 -4.69 5.48
CA GLY A 399 19.51 -5.30 6.76
C GLY A 399 20.13 -4.26 7.69
N ILE A 400 19.55 -4.09 8.88
CA ILE A 400 20.01 -3.12 9.86
C ILE A 400 21.42 -3.49 10.32
N GLY A 401 22.36 -2.54 10.22
CA GLY A 401 23.78 -2.78 10.51
C GLY A 401 24.49 -3.57 9.42
N ALA A 402 23.95 -3.58 8.20
CA ALA A 402 24.39 -4.41 7.07
C ALA A 402 24.51 -5.91 7.42
N LEU A 403 23.66 -6.37 8.35
CA LEU A 403 23.68 -7.76 8.79
C LEU A 403 23.24 -8.69 7.66
N TYR A 404 23.95 -9.80 7.54
CA TYR A 404 23.54 -10.96 6.76
C TYR A 404 23.09 -12.03 7.74
N SER A 405 22.10 -12.82 7.33
CA SER A 405 21.75 -14.02 8.06
C SER A 405 22.88 -15.04 7.87
N ASP A 406 23.54 -15.41 8.97
CA ASP A 406 24.61 -16.42 8.96
C ASP A 406 24.09 -17.81 8.55
N SER A 407 22.79 -18.03 8.74
CA SER A 407 22.12 -19.26 8.38
C SER A 407 21.94 -19.44 6.86
N GLY A 408 22.24 -18.43 6.05
CA GLY A 408 22.17 -18.47 4.58
C GLY A 408 23.51 -18.36 3.85
N LYS A 409 24.65 -18.57 4.53
CA LYS A 409 26.01 -18.61 3.95
C LYS A 409 26.34 -19.94 3.29
#